data_AF-A0AA46L5Q2-F1
#
_entry.id   AF-A0AA46L5Q2-F1
#
_cell.length_a   1.000
_cell.length_b   1.000
_cell.length_c   1.000
_cell.angle_alpha   90.00
_cell.angle_beta   90.00
_cell.angle_gamma   90.00
#
_symmetry.space_group_name_H-M   'P 1'
#
loop_
_entity.id
_entity.type
_entity.pdbx_description
1 polymer ?
#
loop_
_entity_poly.entity_id
_entity_poly.type
_entity_poly.pdbx_seq_one_letter_code
_entity_poly.pdbx_strand_id
1 'polypeptide(L)' 'MNRIKDYRTNLGITQQQLADELGVYQATVNRYEKGRSPNLKTCWQIINALCSLGAKCKFQDVFPDNTAPKKTA' A
#
# COMPACT_ATOMS: atom_id res chain seq x y z
N MET A 1 2.14 -11.08 -1.53
CA MET A 1 3.10 -9.96 -1.33
C MET A 1 2.33 -8.68 -1.61
N ASN A 2 2.40 -7.63 -0.77
CA ASN A 2 1.78 -6.34 -1.10
C ASN A 2 2.78 -5.44 -1.85
N ARG A 3 2.25 -4.39 -2.50
CA ARG A 3 3.02 -3.44 -3.34
C ARG A 3 3.05 -2.03 -2.75
N ILE A 4 2.78 -1.88 -1.45
CA ILE A 4 2.71 -0.58 -0.77
C ILE A 4 4.02 0.20 -0.97
N LYS A 5 5.15 -0.49 -0.75
CA LYS A 5 6.49 0.10 -0.91
C LYS A 5 6.71 0.61 -2.33
N ASP A 6 6.32 -0.17 -3.34
CA ASP A 6 6.54 0.16 -4.75
C ASP A 6 5.80 1.45 -5.13
N TYR A 7 4.53 1.56 -4.75
CA TYR A 7 3.75 2.78 -4.95
C TYR A 7 4.35 3.97 -4.22
N ARG A 8 4.73 3.77 -2.95
CA ARG A 8 5.35 4.81 -2.14
C ARG A 8 6.64 5.33 -2.77
N THR A 9 7.52 4.45 -3.25
CA THR A 9 8.78 4.84 -3.88
C THR A 9 8.58 5.47 -5.25
N ASN A 10 7.58 5.01 -6.03
CA ASN A 10 7.24 5.63 -7.32
C ASN A 10 6.71 7.06 -7.17
N LEU A 11 6.06 7.35 -6.05
CA LEU A 11 5.65 8.71 -5.67
C LEU A 11 6.80 9.55 -5.09
N GLY A 12 7.95 8.96 -4.78
CA GLY A 12 9.07 9.66 -4.14
C GLY A 12 8.81 10.06 -2.68
N ILE A 13 7.78 9.49 -2.03
CA ILE A 13 7.44 9.81 -0.63
C ILE A 13 8.12 8.85 0.35
N THR A 14 8.33 9.31 1.58
CA THR A 14 8.92 8.52 2.67
C THR A 14 7.88 7.67 3.38
N GLN A 15 8.33 6.68 4.16
CA GLN A 15 7.42 5.90 5.03
C GLN A 15 6.73 6.79 6.08
N GLN A 16 7.40 7.85 6.53
CA GLN A 16 6.82 8.80 7.48
C GLN A 16 5.66 9.58 6.84
N GLN A 17 5.84 10.10 5.62
CA GLN A 17 4.77 10.82 4.92
C GLN A 17 3.53 9.96 4.68
N LEU A 18 3.70 8.68 4.32
CA LEU A 18 2.57 7.75 4.23
C LEU A 18 1.94 7.48 5.60
N ALA A 19 2.74 7.42 6.67
CA ALA A 19 2.24 7.22 8.01
C ALA A 19 1.44 8.42 8.52
N ASP A 20 1.89 9.64 8.22
CA ASP A 20 1.22 10.90 8.55
C ASP A 20 -0.15 10.96 7.87
N GLU A 21 -0.24 10.63 6.58
CA GLU A 21 -1.50 10.57 5.83
C GLU A 21 -2.47 9.50 6.39
N LEU A 22 -1.91 8.41 6.93
CA LEU A 22 -2.69 7.33 7.55
C LEU A 22 -3.05 7.58 9.02
N GLY A 23 -2.46 8.59 9.66
CA GLY A 23 -2.59 8.82 11.10
C GLY A 23 -2.00 7.69 11.95
N VAL A 24 -0.92 7.05 11.50
CA VAL A 24 -0.24 5.95 12.21
C VAL A 24 1.25 6.24 12.39
N TYR A 25 1.93 5.40 13.17
CA TYR A 25 3.38 5.48 13.29
C TYR A 25 4.09 4.94 12.04
N GLN A 26 5.26 5.51 11.70
CA GLN A 26 6.10 5.01 10.60
C GLN A 26 6.47 3.53 10.75
N ALA A 27 6.66 3.05 11.99
CA ALA A 27 6.90 1.64 12.27
C ALA A 27 5.73 0.74 11.83
N THR A 28 4.50 1.25 11.86
CA THR A 28 3.31 0.55 11.38
C THR A 28 3.34 0.39 9.86
N VAL A 29 3.69 1.45 9.13
CA VAL A 29 3.89 1.39 7.67
C VAL A 29 5.00 0.39 7.30
N ASN A 30 6.13 0.42 8.00
CA ASN A 30 7.22 -0.54 7.81
C ASN A 30 6.75 -1.99 8.00
N ARG A 31 5.89 -2.27 8.99
CA ARG A 31 5.29 -3.60 9.19
C ARG A 31 4.38 -4.00 8.02
N TYR A 32 3.57 -3.07 7.51
CA TYR A 32 2.75 -3.33 6.33
C TYR A 32 3.62 -3.67 5.12
N GLU A 33 4.64 -2.87 4.83
CA GLU A 33 5.57 -3.11 3.71
C GLU A 33 6.32 -4.45 3.82
N LYS A 34 6.60 -4.92 5.06
CA LYS A 34 7.24 -6.21 5.31
C LYS A 34 6.29 -7.42 5.25
N GLY A 35 5.02 -7.21 4.88
CA GLY A 35 4.08 -8.30 4.66
C GLY A 35 3.12 -8.58 5.81
N ARG A 36 3.03 -7.71 6.82
CA ARG A 36 1.91 -7.78 7.77
C ARG A 36 0.63 -7.38 7.05
N SER A 37 -0.29 -8.31 6.88
CA SER A 37 -1.60 -8.05 6.29
C SER A 37 -2.41 -7.12 7.19
N PRO A 38 -2.74 -5.90 6.73
CA PRO A 38 -3.70 -5.06 7.42
C PRO A 38 -5.09 -5.70 7.39
N ASN A 39 -6.00 -5.23 8.24
CA ASN A 39 -7.41 -5.57 8.07
C ASN A 39 -7.98 -4.85 6.83
N LEU A 40 -9.16 -5.27 6.37
CA LEU A 40 -9.78 -4.73 5.16
C LEU A 40 -9.95 -3.20 5.21
N LYS A 41 -10.35 -2.65 6.36
CA LYS A 41 -10.50 -1.20 6.56
C LYS A 41 -9.17 -0.48 6.33
N THR A 42 -8.09 -0.99 6.92
CA THR A 42 -6.75 -0.42 6.76
C THR A 42 -6.24 -0.55 5.34
N CYS A 43 -6.55 -1.64 4.62
CA CYS A 43 -6.22 -1.74 3.19
C CYS A 43 -6.83 -0.59 2.38
N TRP A 44 -8.11 -0.27 2.62
CA TRP A 44 -8.76 0.88 1.99
C TRP A 44 -8.15 2.21 2.39
N GLN A 45 -7.79 2.38 3.68
CA GLN A 45 -7.09 3.59 4.14
C GLN A 45 -5.74 3.77 3.42
N ILE A 46 -4.98 2.69 3.24
CA ILE A 46 -3.70 2.70 2.52
C ILE A 46 -3.90 3.12 1.06
N ILE A 47 -4.90 2.57 0.38
CA ILE A 47 -5.20 2.95 -1.01
C ILE A 47 -5.59 4.42 -1.09
N ASN A 48 -6.47 4.88 -0.20
CA ASN A 48 -6.92 6.28 -0.18
C ASN A 48 -5.76 7.23 0.11
N ALA A 49 -4.88 6.89 1.06
CA ALA A 49 -3.69 7.67 1.38
C ALA A 49 -2.74 7.75 0.17
N LEU A 50 -2.46 6.62 -0.49
CA LEU A 50 -1.64 6.61 -1.70
C LEU A 50 -2.27 7.45 -2.81
N CYS A 51 -3.59 7.36 -3.02
CA CYS A 51 -4.30 8.16 -4.00
C CYS A 51 -4.28 9.66 -3.68
N SER A 52 -4.45 10.03 -2.40
CA SER A 52 -4.34 11.41 -1.90
C SER A 52 -2.95 11.99 -2.19
N LEU A 53 -1.91 11.18 -2.03
CA LEU A 53 -0.51 11.53 -2.30
C LEU A 53 -0.13 11.47 -3.79
N GLY A 54 -1.08 11.20 -4.68
CA GLY A 54 -0.90 11.27 -6.14
C GLY A 54 -0.75 9.93 -6.86
N ALA A 55 -0.88 8.78 -6.18
CA ALA A 55 -0.88 7.49 -6.87
C ALA A 55 -2.20 7.27 -7.61
N LYS A 56 -2.10 6.66 -8.80
CA LYS A 56 -3.26 6.04 -9.46
C LYS A 56 -3.19 4.54 -9.20
N CYS A 57 -3.93 4.07 -8.20
CA CYS A 57 -3.91 2.66 -7.80
C CYS A 57 -5.30 2.18 -7.35
N LYS A 58 -5.55 0.89 -7.52
CA LYS A 58 -6.74 0.18 -7.04
C LYS A 58 -6.34 -0.89 -6.04
N PHE A 59 -7.33 -1.48 -5.38
CA PHE A 59 -7.12 -2.53 -4.39
C PHE A 59 -6.24 -3.66 -4.90
N GLN A 60 -6.56 -4.21 -6.07
CA GLN A 60 -5.80 -5.33 -6.66
C GLN A 60 -4.38 -4.95 -7.10
N ASP A 61 -4.11 -3.65 -7.32
CA ASP A 61 -2.78 -3.22 -7.70
C ASP A 61 -1.84 -3.14 -6.50
N VAL A 62 -2.36 -2.68 -5.34
CA VAL A 62 -1.61 -2.56 -4.08
C VAL A 62 -1.57 -3.89 -3.31
N PHE A 63 -2.68 -4.63 -3.33
CA PHE A 63 -2.87 -5.91 -2.67
C PHE A 63 -3.26 -6.97 -3.72
N PRO A 64 -2.32 -7.40 -4.58
CA PRO A 64 -2.60 -8.41 -5.59
C PRO A 64 -2.92 -9.76 -4.94
N ASP A 65 -3.96 -10.40 -5.46
CA ASP A 65 -4.34 -11.74 -5.06
C ASP A 65 -3.36 -12.75 -5.69
N ASN A 66 -2.42 -13.26 -4.88
CA ASN A 66 -1.46 -14.27 -5.34
C ASN A 66 -2.11 -15.65 -5.58
N THR A 67 -3.43 -15.74 -5.43
CA THR A 67 -4.24 -16.93 -5.69
C THR A 67 -4.83 -16.96 -7.09
N ALA A 68 -4.83 -15.83 -7.82
CA ALA A 68 -5.34 -15.78 -9.19
C ALA A 68 -4.28 -16.35 -10.17
N PRO A 69 -4.65 -17.26 -11.08
CA PRO A 69 -3.73 -17.72 -12.12
C PRO A 69 -3.29 -16.51 -12.94
N LYS A 70 -1.98 -16.31 -13.07
CA LYS A 70 -1.40 -15.30 -13.97
C LYS A 70 -2.02 -15.54 -15.34
N LYS A 71 -2.87 -14.63 -15.82
CA LYS A 71 -3.23 -14.57 -17.24
C LYS A 71 -1.97 -14.18 -17.99
N THR A 72 -1.20 -15.19 -18.38
CA THR A 72 -0.16 -15.10 -19.40
C THR A 72 -0.88 -14.77 -20.71
N ALA A 73 -0.65 -13.57 -21.24
CA ALA A 73 -1.00 -13.23 -22.61
C ALA A 73 0.07 -13.78 -23.55
#